data_AF-A0A497F476-F1
#
_entry.id   AF-A0A497F476-F1
#
_cell.length_a   1.000
_cell.length_b   1.000
_cell.length_c   1.000
_cell.angle_alpha   90.00
_cell.angle_beta   90.00
_cell.angle_gamma   90.00
#
_symmetry.space_group_name_H-M   'P 1'
#
loop_
_entity.id
_entity.type
_entity.pdbx_description
1 polymer ?
#
loop_
_entity_poly.entity_id
_entity_poly.type
_entity_poly.pdbx_seq_one_letter_code
_entity_poly.pdbx_strand_id
1 'polypeptide(L)'
;MEEDEEILEIVKLPGVVVGEVGKPTWKSEMRICLIISNNYGEKILDNLTNANGHCNACGTQCIGELCKYGKYSYANNIHVIRIPSAHDLPDVIEDPEKIIGNKLPQVDLVVATSLHNDIYLALPEILHKSGIRGLLILRSSPHDAPLGVSREIENLCKKFGIEFDNPKPPCLLKPRKDKPIISRFIREFRIGMPLIMLHTDRSRDTIKIKNVEIKVSAPCGATWYVARMMIDYEINPRSEKSIKEMCKHVAALHQSYCIASTAHDYELGDTVIHWATYIGVESYLRALNLRNELEKYVKERLRKKIT
;
A
#
# COMPACT_ATOMS: atom_id res chain seq x y z
N MET A 1 14.00 10.25 12.87
CA MET A 1 15.46 10.22 12.63
C MET A 1 15.88 8.90 11.98
N GLU A 2 15.61 7.73 12.58
CA GLU A 2 16.02 6.44 12.00
C GLU A 2 15.07 5.93 10.88
N GLU A 3 13.75 6.03 11.05
CA GLU A 3 12.78 5.73 9.97
C GLU A 3 12.98 6.61 8.73
N ASP A 4 13.48 7.83 8.94
CA ASP A 4 13.75 8.76 7.85
C ASP A 4 14.95 8.32 7.00
N GLU A 5 15.91 7.61 7.59
CA GLU A 5 17.10 7.11 6.88
C GLU A 5 16.76 5.99 5.89
N GLU A 6 15.99 4.99 6.33
CA GLU A 6 15.50 3.90 5.47
C GLU A 6 14.65 4.43 4.30
N ILE A 7 13.79 5.42 4.57
CA ILE A 7 13.00 6.08 3.52
C ILE A 7 13.92 6.81 2.54
N LEU A 8 14.95 7.53 3.02
CA LEU A 8 15.90 8.24 2.17
C LEU A 8 16.70 7.27 1.28
N GLU A 9 17.07 6.10 1.78
CA GLU A 9 17.70 5.05 0.96
C GLU A 9 16.78 4.57 -0.16
N ILE A 10 15.50 4.35 0.15
CA ILE A 10 14.52 3.92 -0.86
C ILE A 10 14.31 5.00 -1.94
N VAL A 11 14.24 6.28 -1.56
CA VAL A 11 14.07 7.39 -2.51
C VAL A 11 15.26 7.51 -3.47
N LYS A 12 16.48 7.15 -3.04
CA LYS A 12 17.67 7.14 -3.91
C LYS A 12 17.64 6.03 -4.96
N LEU A 13 16.86 4.97 -4.75
CA LEU A 13 16.75 3.88 -5.71
C LEU A 13 15.97 4.32 -6.97
N PRO A 14 16.23 3.68 -8.13
CA PRO A 14 15.49 3.99 -9.36
C PRO A 14 13.99 3.80 -9.18
N GLY A 15 13.22 4.82 -9.54
CA GLY A 15 11.77 4.75 -9.58
C GLY A 15 11.25 4.31 -10.94
N VAL A 16 9.94 4.48 -11.11
CA VAL A 16 9.27 4.32 -12.40
C VAL A 16 8.57 5.63 -12.75
N VAL A 17 8.90 6.18 -13.91
CA VAL A 17 8.33 7.44 -14.39
C VAL A 17 7.03 7.18 -15.12
N VAL A 18 5.94 7.82 -14.69
CA VAL A 18 4.66 7.88 -15.41
C VAL A 18 4.72 9.03 -16.43
N GLY A 19 4.37 8.74 -17.68
CA GLY A 19 4.45 9.69 -18.81
C GLY A 19 5.50 9.32 -19.87
N GLU A 20 6.35 8.34 -19.60
CA GLU A 20 7.45 7.90 -20.47
C GLU A 20 7.42 6.39 -20.70
N VAL A 21 7.96 5.90 -21.82
CA VAL A 21 8.18 4.46 -22.03
C VAL A 21 9.37 4.04 -21.18
N GLY A 22 9.21 3.00 -20.38
CA GLY A 22 10.26 2.50 -19.48
C GLY A 22 10.54 1.02 -19.70
N LYS A 23 11.78 0.59 -19.49
CA LYS A 23 12.11 -0.83 -19.34
C LYS A 23 11.76 -1.30 -17.93
N PRO A 24 11.60 -2.62 -17.69
CA PRO A 24 11.43 -3.14 -16.34
C PRO A 24 12.55 -2.71 -15.39
N THR A 25 12.25 -1.85 -14.41
CA THR A 25 13.25 -1.35 -13.44
C THR A 25 13.14 -1.99 -12.08
N TRP A 26 11.93 -2.32 -11.63
CA TRP A 26 11.74 -2.97 -10.33
C TRP A 26 11.76 -4.49 -10.46
N LYS A 27 12.57 -5.12 -9.60
CA LYS A 27 12.78 -6.56 -9.54
C LYS A 27 12.92 -6.97 -8.08
N SER A 28 12.65 -8.24 -7.81
CA SER A 28 12.79 -8.83 -6.49
C SER A 28 13.35 -10.24 -6.63
N GLU A 29 14.22 -10.62 -5.70
CA GLU A 29 14.65 -12.02 -5.51
C GLU A 29 13.89 -12.65 -4.33
N MET A 30 13.12 -11.86 -3.60
CA MET A 30 12.28 -12.30 -2.50
C MET A 30 11.08 -13.06 -3.05
N ARG A 31 10.74 -14.17 -2.39
CA ARG A 31 9.51 -14.94 -2.66
C ARG A 31 8.51 -14.68 -1.56
N ILE A 32 7.26 -14.42 -1.92
CA ILE A 32 6.18 -14.20 -0.97
C ILE A 32 5.01 -15.15 -1.21
N CYS A 33 4.26 -15.43 -0.15
CA CYS A 33 2.94 -16.04 -0.26
C CYS A 33 1.88 -14.97 0.02
N LEU A 34 1.03 -14.67 -0.96
CA LEU A 34 -0.08 -13.74 -0.81
C LEU A 34 -1.37 -14.53 -0.54
N ILE A 35 -1.93 -14.38 0.67
CA ILE A 35 -3.18 -15.02 1.08
C ILE A 35 -4.30 -13.98 1.03
N ILE A 36 -5.32 -14.23 0.21
CA ILE A 36 -6.39 -13.27 -0.11
C ILE A 36 -7.75 -13.94 -0.14
N SER A 37 -8.80 -13.17 0.16
CA SER A 37 -10.19 -13.64 0.24
C SER A 37 -11.21 -12.76 -0.50
N ASN A 38 -10.80 -11.56 -0.95
CA ASN A 38 -11.72 -10.57 -1.52
C ASN A 38 -11.06 -9.67 -2.58
N ASN A 39 -11.88 -8.75 -3.11
CA ASN A 39 -11.47 -7.79 -4.14
C ASN A 39 -10.33 -6.86 -3.72
N TYR A 40 -10.16 -6.54 -2.44
CA TYR A 40 -9.02 -5.73 -1.98
C TYR A 40 -7.71 -6.49 -2.17
N GLY A 41 -7.71 -7.78 -1.80
CA GLY A 41 -6.60 -8.70 -2.03
C GLY A 41 -6.27 -8.88 -3.51
N GLU A 42 -7.27 -9.10 -4.36
CA GLU A 42 -7.08 -9.19 -5.82
C GLU A 42 -6.48 -7.90 -6.38
N LYS A 43 -6.94 -6.72 -5.92
CA LYS A 43 -6.40 -5.44 -6.37
C LYS A 43 -4.92 -5.25 -5.99
N ILE A 44 -4.48 -5.77 -4.85
CA ILE A 44 -3.05 -5.80 -4.48
C ILE A 44 -2.29 -6.74 -5.41
N LEU A 45 -2.81 -7.95 -5.65
CA LEU A 45 -2.19 -8.92 -6.55
C LEU A 45 -2.04 -8.37 -7.97
N ASP A 46 -3.09 -7.74 -8.50
CA ASP A 46 -3.11 -7.07 -9.80
C ASP A 46 -2.05 -5.98 -9.88
N ASN A 47 -1.91 -5.17 -8.82
CA ASN A 47 -0.89 -4.15 -8.76
C ASN A 47 0.52 -4.75 -8.71
N LEU A 48 0.74 -5.84 -7.98
CA LEU A 48 2.05 -6.51 -7.86
C LEU A 48 2.47 -7.26 -9.13
N THR A 49 1.56 -8.03 -9.72
CA THR A 49 1.82 -8.79 -10.95
C THR A 49 1.86 -7.88 -12.17
N ASN A 50 1.15 -6.76 -12.12
CA ASN A 50 1.09 -5.73 -13.14
C ASN A 50 0.72 -6.27 -14.54
N ALA A 51 -0.16 -7.27 -14.58
CA ALA A 51 -0.61 -7.89 -15.82
C ALA A 51 -1.33 -6.88 -16.72
N ASN A 52 -1.13 -6.92 -18.05
CA ASN A 52 -1.82 -6.00 -18.94
C ASN A 52 -3.35 -6.17 -18.84
N GLY A 53 -4.09 -5.04 -18.84
CA GLY A 53 -5.56 -5.03 -18.87
C GLY A 53 -6.28 -5.07 -17.52
N HIS A 54 -5.61 -5.32 -16.38
CA HIS A 54 -6.29 -5.30 -15.07
C HIS A 54 -6.71 -3.88 -14.62
N CYS A 55 -6.02 -2.83 -15.08
CA CYS A 55 -6.23 -1.46 -14.63
C CYS A 55 -7.17 -0.74 -15.60
N ASN A 56 -8.41 -0.53 -15.17
CA ASN A 56 -9.46 0.08 -15.99
C ASN A 56 -9.81 1.51 -15.55
N ALA A 57 -9.09 2.07 -14.58
CA ALA A 57 -9.49 3.32 -13.92
C ALA A 57 -9.50 4.56 -14.83
N CYS A 58 -8.59 4.66 -15.79
CA CYS A 58 -8.55 5.79 -16.72
C CYS A 58 -9.52 5.64 -17.91
N GLY A 59 -10.13 4.47 -18.12
CA GLY A 59 -10.95 4.17 -19.30
C GLY A 59 -10.27 4.61 -20.60
N THR A 60 -10.94 5.48 -21.36
CA THR A 60 -10.45 6.02 -22.64
C THR A 60 -9.27 6.99 -22.50
N GLN A 61 -8.93 7.44 -21.29
CA GLN A 61 -7.78 8.32 -21.01
C GLN A 61 -6.49 7.55 -20.67
N CYS A 62 -6.53 6.22 -20.75
CA CYS A 62 -5.38 5.35 -20.50
C CYS A 62 -4.25 5.62 -21.50
N ILE A 63 -3.01 5.69 -20.99
CA ILE A 63 -1.79 5.90 -21.81
C ILE A 63 -0.96 4.64 -21.97
N GLY A 64 -1.51 3.47 -21.63
CA GLY A 64 -0.87 2.17 -21.83
C GLY A 64 0.52 2.08 -21.20
N GLU A 65 1.51 1.74 -22.02
CA GLU A 65 2.92 1.53 -21.64
C GLU A 65 3.61 2.80 -21.11
N LEU A 66 3.04 3.99 -21.34
CA LEU A 66 3.54 5.22 -20.71
C LEU A 66 3.21 5.29 -19.21
N CYS A 67 2.28 4.48 -18.70
CA CYS A 67 1.90 4.44 -17.29
C CYS A 67 2.73 3.40 -16.50
N LYS A 68 2.18 2.22 -16.23
CA LYS A 68 2.85 1.16 -15.44
C LYS A 68 3.14 -0.12 -16.22
N TYR A 69 2.44 -0.35 -17.33
CA TYR A 69 2.58 -1.58 -18.11
C TYR A 69 3.99 -1.70 -18.71
N GLY A 70 4.56 -2.90 -18.63
CA GLY A 70 5.93 -3.18 -19.09
C GLY A 70 7.05 -2.70 -18.17
N LYS A 71 6.76 -2.05 -17.03
CA LYS A 71 7.77 -1.42 -16.17
C LYS A 71 8.18 -2.22 -14.93
N TYR A 72 7.39 -3.22 -14.57
CA TYR A 72 7.71 -4.23 -13.54
C TYR A 72 6.70 -5.38 -13.61
N SER A 73 7.04 -6.51 -13.02
CA SER A 73 6.10 -7.60 -12.70
C SER A 73 6.74 -8.49 -11.64
N TYR A 74 5.96 -8.85 -10.62
CA TYR A 74 6.38 -9.79 -9.58
C TYR A 74 5.68 -11.16 -9.69
N ALA A 75 5.11 -11.49 -10.86
CA ALA A 75 4.36 -12.73 -11.03
C ALA A 75 5.16 -14.00 -10.65
N ASN A 76 6.47 -14.02 -10.94
CA ASN A 76 7.34 -15.15 -10.62
C ASN A 76 7.78 -15.20 -9.13
N ASN A 77 7.52 -14.13 -8.37
CA ASN A 77 7.90 -14.01 -6.96
C ASN A 77 6.76 -14.37 -6.00
N ILE A 78 5.54 -14.49 -6.51
CA ILE A 78 4.33 -14.56 -5.69
C ILE A 78 3.67 -15.92 -5.85
N HIS A 79 3.57 -16.66 -4.76
CA HIS A 79 2.62 -17.74 -4.64
C HIS A 79 1.30 -17.18 -4.10
N VAL A 80 0.17 -17.50 -4.72
CA VAL A 80 -1.14 -16.97 -4.32
C VAL A 80 -1.98 -18.09 -3.73
N ILE A 81 -2.51 -17.87 -2.52
CA ILE A 81 -3.54 -18.71 -1.91
C ILE A 81 -4.82 -17.88 -1.86
N ARG A 82 -5.85 -18.32 -2.59
CA ARG A 82 -7.19 -17.75 -2.53
C ARG A 82 -8.03 -18.60 -1.61
N ILE A 83 -8.59 -17.98 -0.58
CA ILE A 83 -9.52 -18.62 0.36
C ILE A 83 -10.93 -18.04 0.18
N PRO A 84 -11.98 -18.70 0.68
CA PRO A 84 -13.33 -18.14 0.68
C PRO A 84 -13.38 -16.77 1.36
N SER A 85 -14.34 -15.94 0.96
CA SER A 85 -14.61 -14.68 1.64
C SER A 85 -14.93 -14.94 3.10
N ALA A 86 -14.53 -14.03 3.99
CA ALA A 86 -14.92 -14.11 5.41
C ALA A 86 -16.45 -14.10 5.59
N HIS A 87 -17.21 -13.58 4.62
CA HIS A 87 -18.69 -13.61 4.62
C HIS A 87 -19.28 -14.97 4.25
N ASP A 88 -18.50 -15.84 3.59
CA ASP A 88 -18.95 -17.18 3.18
C ASP A 88 -18.53 -18.25 4.21
N LEU A 89 -17.79 -17.85 5.25
CA LEU A 89 -17.30 -18.71 6.32
C LEU A 89 -18.18 -18.58 7.57
N PRO A 90 -18.27 -19.63 8.40
CA PRO A 90 -18.96 -19.54 9.69
C PRO A 90 -18.26 -18.54 10.61
N ASP A 91 -19.01 -17.98 11.57
CA ASP A 91 -18.49 -17.04 12.57
C ASP A 91 -17.33 -17.59 13.41
N VAL A 92 -17.30 -18.92 13.57
CA VAL A 92 -16.23 -19.66 14.26
C VAL A 92 -15.77 -20.80 13.36
N ILE A 93 -14.47 -20.88 13.14
CA ILE A 93 -13.83 -21.90 12.33
C ILE A 93 -13.07 -22.85 13.26
N GLU A 94 -13.45 -24.12 13.27
CA GLU A 94 -12.81 -25.13 14.12
C GLU A 94 -11.38 -25.46 13.65
N ASP A 95 -11.17 -25.66 12.35
CA ASP A 95 -9.89 -26.04 11.75
C ASP A 95 -9.41 -25.02 10.68
N PRO A 96 -9.01 -23.79 11.05
CA PRO A 96 -8.65 -22.74 10.11
C PRO A 96 -7.48 -23.12 9.17
N GLU A 97 -6.57 -23.98 9.61
CA GLU A 97 -5.46 -24.50 8.82
C GLU A 97 -5.92 -25.30 7.59
N LYS A 98 -7.08 -25.98 7.66
CA LYS A 98 -7.62 -26.73 6.52
C LYS A 98 -8.06 -25.80 5.38
N ILE A 99 -8.42 -24.56 5.69
CA ILE A 99 -8.83 -23.56 4.68
C ILE A 99 -7.62 -23.02 3.92
N ILE A 100 -6.51 -22.76 4.61
CA ILE A 100 -5.26 -22.34 3.96
C ILE A 100 -4.64 -23.50 3.17
N GLY A 101 -4.79 -24.71 3.70
CA GLY A 101 -4.20 -25.94 3.18
C GLY A 101 -2.99 -26.38 4.00
N ASN A 102 -2.66 -27.66 3.90
CA ASN A 102 -1.75 -28.33 4.83
C ASN A 102 -0.27 -27.93 4.70
N LYS A 103 0.12 -27.20 3.65
CA LYS A 103 1.53 -26.84 3.43
C LYS A 103 1.66 -25.51 2.70
N LEU A 104 2.24 -24.53 3.39
CA LEU A 104 2.67 -23.29 2.76
C LEU A 104 3.89 -23.52 1.85
N PRO A 105 4.02 -22.77 0.75
CA PRO A 105 5.23 -22.78 -0.06
C PRO A 105 6.44 -22.30 0.77
N GLN A 106 7.65 -22.69 0.37
CA GLN A 106 8.85 -22.06 0.93
C GLN A 106 9.01 -20.64 0.40
N VAL A 107 8.73 -19.66 1.26
CA VAL A 107 8.76 -18.23 0.95
C VAL A 107 9.45 -17.45 2.08
N ASP A 108 9.88 -16.23 1.79
CA ASP A 108 10.51 -15.33 2.77
C ASP A 108 9.48 -14.64 3.68
N LEU A 109 8.28 -14.38 3.16
CA LEU A 109 7.23 -13.59 3.82
C LEU A 109 5.83 -14.09 3.41
N VAL A 110 4.92 -14.17 4.37
CA VAL A 110 3.48 -14.24 4.09
C VAL A 110 2.88 -12.84 4.17
N VAL A 111 2.17 -12.44 3.12
CA VAL A 111 1.34 -11.23 3.10
C VAL A 111 -0.10 -11.68 3.11
N ALA A 112 -0.88 -11.20 4.07
CA ALA A 112 -2.27 -11.58 4.25
C ALA A 112 -3.18 -10.34 4.30
N THR A 113 -4.38 -10.44 3.74
CA THR A 113 -5.37 -9.37 3.82
C THR A 113 -6.78 -9.93 3.69
N SER A 114 -7.73 -9.26 4.35
CA SER A 114 -9.16 -9.58 4.36
C SER A 114 -9.56 -10.99 4.80
N LEU A 115 -8.72 -11.70 5.54
CA LEU A 115 -9.03 -13.05 6.02
C LEU A 115 -10.04 -13.03 7.19
N HIS A 116 -10.67 -14.17 7.45
CA HIS A 116 -11.40 -14.40 8.69
C HIS A 116 -10.46 -14.32 9.90
N ASN A 117 -10.94 -13.85 11.06
CA ASN A 117 -10.09 -13.64 12.23
C ASN A 117 -9.47 -14.92 12.78
N ASP A 118 -10.21 -16.04 12.77
CA ASP A 118 -9.66 -17.34 13.18
C ASP A 118 -8.52 -17.81 12.27
N ILE A 119 -8.58 -17.46 10.98
CA ILE A 119 -7.50 -17.76 10.03
C ILE A 119 -6.27 -16.90 10.36
N TYR A 120 -6.46 -15.61 10.65
CA TYR A 120 -5.35 -14.76 11.09
C TYR A 120 -4.69 -15.27 12.38
N LEU A 121 -5.48 -15.74 13.35
CA LEU A 121 -4.99 -16.28 14.62
C LEU A 121 -4.21 -17.58 14.45
N ALA A 122 -4.54 -18.39 13.44
CA ALA A 122 -3.82 -19.63 13.13
C ALA A 122 -2.49 -19.40 12.38
N LEU A 123 -2.35 -18.29 11.65
CA LEU A 123 -1.18 -18.03 10.80
C LEU A 123 0.17 -18.13 11.54
N PRO A 124 0.38 -17.53 12.73
CA PRO A 124 1.67 -17.61 13.42
C PRO A 124 2.17 -19.04 13.63
N GLU A 125 1.27 -19.96 14.03
CA GLU A 125 1.65 -21.35 14.25
C GLU A 125 1.92 -22.10 12.93
N ILE A 126 1.11 -21.84 11.89
CA ILE A 126 1.30 -22.42 10.55
C ILE A 126 2.66 -21.97 9.96
N LEU A 127 2.99 -20.69 10.09
CA LEU A 127 4.26 -20.13 9.64
C LEU A 127 5.44 -20.73 10.42
N HIS A 128 5.31 -20.84 11.74
CA HIS A 128 6.34 -21.44 12.59
C HIS A 128 6.64 -22.89 12.18
N LYS A 129 5.60 -23.72 12.00
CA LYS A 129 5.72 -25.10 11.50
C LYS A 129 6.32 -25.18 10.10
N SER A 130 6.12 -24.16 9.29
CA SER A 130 6.65 -24.06 7.92
C SER A 130 8.05 -23.43 7.84
N GLY A 131 8.62 -22.98 8.95
CA GLY A 131 9.92 -22.29 9.00
C GLY A 131 9.92 -20.89 8.38
N ILE A 132 8.76 -20.28 8.18
CA ILE A 132 8.62 -18.92 7.61
C ILE A 132 8.75 -17.90 8.74
N ARG A 133 9.59 -16.87 8.53
CA ARG A 133 9.96 -15.90 9.58
C ARG A 133 9.38 -14.51 9.39
N GLY A 134 8.48 -14.30 8.44
CA GLY A 134 7.83 -13.01 8.21
C GLY A 134 6.33 -13.14 8.00
N LEU A 135 5.56 -12.27 8.65
CA LEU A 135 4.11 -12.08 8.47
C LEU A 135 3.78 -10.59 8.32
N LEU A 136 3.09 -10.23 7.25
CA LEU A 136 2.59 -8.88 7.01
C LEU A 136 1.07 -8.92 6.80
N ILE A 137 0.30 -8.25 7.67
CA ILE A 137 -1.16 -8.16 7.52
C ILE A 137 -1.55 -6.77 7.02
N LEU A 138 -2.06 -6.68 5.80
CA LEU A 138 -2.53 -5.42 5.23
C LEU A 138 -3.99 -5.20 5.63
N ARG A 139 -4.24 -4.22 6.51
CA ARG A 139 -5.57 -3.99 7.11
C ARG A 139 -6.32 -2.88 6.39
N SER A 140 -7.20 -3.27 5.48
CA SER A 140 -7.99 -2.37 4.62
C SER A 140 -9.37 -2.03 5.17
N SER A 141 -9.80 -2.73 6.21
CA SER A 141 -11.13 -2.59 6.83
C SER A 141 -11.07 -2.62 8.36
N PRO A 142 -12.12 -2.16 9.06
CA PRO A 142 -12.25 -2.36 10.51
C PRO A 142 -12.18 -3.83 10.95
N HIS A 143 -12.67 -4.73 10.11
CA HIS A 143 -12.73 -6.18 10.38
C HIS A 143 -11.41 -6.90 10.12
N ASP A 144 -10.48 -6.29 9.37
CA ASP A 144 -9.18 -6.90 9.06
C ASP A 144 -8.29 -6.88 10.31
N ALA A 145 -8.19 -8.03 10.98
CA ALA A 145 -7.41 -8.23 12.21
C ALA A 145 -7.63 -7.07 13.22
N PRO A 146 -8.79 -6.97 13.88
CA PRO A 146 -9.07 -5.93 14.88
C PRO A 146 -8.02 -5.89 15.99
N LEU A 147 -7.96 -4.82 16.79
CA LEU A 147 -6.90 -4.60 17.79
C LEU A 147 -6.64 -5.81 18.71
N GLY A 148 -7.68 -6.48 19.19
CA GLY A 148 -7.53 -7.68 20.03
C GLY A 148 -6.84 -8.82 19.29
N VAL A 149 -7.31 -9.14 18.08
CA VAL A 149 -6.73 -10.16 17.19
C VAL A 149 -5.29 -9.81 16.83
N SER A 150 -5.02 -8.56 16.47
CA SER A 150 -3.69 -8.08 16.12
C SER A 150 -2.67 -8.23 17.27
N ARG A 151 -3.09 -7.94 18.51
CA ARG A 151 -2.23 -8.12 19.70
C ARG A 151 -1.90 -9.58 19.94
N GLU A 152 -2.88 -10.47 19.78
CA GLU A 152 -2.67 -11.90 19.95
C GLU A 152 -1.70 -12.44 18.90
N ILE A 153 -1.87 -12.05 17.63
CA ILE A 153 -0.94 -12.40 16.54
C ILE A 153 0.46 -11.88 16.83
N GLU A 154 0.60 -10.64 17.31
CA GLU A 154 1.89 -10.06 17.66
C GLU A 154 2.59 -10.86 18.78
N ASN A 155 1.85 -11.27 19.81
CA ASN A 155 2.37 -12.09 20.91
C ASN A 155 2.84 -13.46 20.42
N LEU A 156 2.04 -14.12 19.59
CA LEU A 156 2.38 -15.40 18.97
C LEU A 156 3.60 -15.28 18.06
N CYS A 157 3.66 -14.25 17.21
CA CYS A 157 4.80 -13.99 16.34
C CYS A 157 6.08 -13.75 17.13
N LYS A 158 6.02 -12.95 18.21
CA LYS A 158 7.15 -12.74 19.13
C LYS A 158 7.62 -14.06 19.74
N LYS A 159 6.69 -14.89 20.22
CA LYS A 159 6.99 -16.21 20.80
C LYS A 159 7.70 -17.14 19.80
N PHE A 160 7.30 -17.09 18.53
CA PHE A 160 7.86 -17.94 17.48
C PHE A 160 9.05 -17.34 16.72
N GLY A 161 9.48 -16.12 17.05
CA GLY A 161 10.56 -15.42 16.34
C GLY A 161 10.18 -15.04 14.90
N ILE A 162 8.91 -14.74 14.66
CA ILE A 162 8.37 -14.29 13.37
C ILE A 162 8.32 -12.76 13.37
N GLU A 163 8.94 -12.14 12.38
CA GLU A 163 8.82 -10.70 12.14
C GLU A 163 7.40 -10.37 11.68
N PHE A 164 6.73 -9.45 12.38
CA PHE A 164 5.31 -9.16 12.17
C PHE A 164 5.05 -7.67 12.02
N ASP A 165 4.27 -7.24 11.02
CA ASP A 165 3.71 -5.89 10.94
C ASP A 165 2.28 -5.92 10.40
N ASN A 166 1.45 -4.95 10.78
CA ASN A 166 0.02 -4.94 10.44
C ASN A 166 -0.53 -3.52 10.16
N PRO A 167 0.01 -2.81 9.16
CA PRO A 167 -0.36 -1.42 8.88
C PRO A 167 -1.86 -1.26 8.60
N LYS A 168 -2.47 -0.25 9.24
CA LYS A 168 -3.85 0.19 9.01
C LYS A 168 -3.90 1.72 8.80
N PRO A 169 -4.21 2.22 7.59
CA PRO A 169 -4.40 1.50 6.33
C PRO A 169 -3.09 0.83 5.83
N PRO A 170 -3.16 -0.04 4.80
CA PRO A 170 -1.99 -0.72 4.25
C PRO A 170 -0.90 0.23 3.74
N CYS A 171 -1.27 1.42 3.27
CA CYS A 171 -0.35 2.46 2.82
C CYS A 171 0.34 3.25 3.96
N LEU A 172 0.22 2.81 5.23
CA LEU A 172 1.10 3.25 6.31
C LEU A 172 2.36 2.40 6.46
N LEU A 173 2.50 1.32 5.68
CA LEU A 173 3.66 0.45 5.74
C LEU A 173 4.95 1.24 5.43
N LYS A 174 5.87 1.27 6.38
CA LYS A 174 7.17 1.95 6.28
C LYS A 174 8.31 0.98 6.62
N PRO A 175 9.49 1.18 6.01
CA PRO A 175 10.66 0.39 6.38
C PRO A 175 11.11 0.74 7.80
N ARG A 176 11.62 -0.26 8.52
CA ARG A 176 12.21 -0.14 9.84
C ARG A 176 13.38 -1.10 10.02
N LYS A 177 14.43 -0.63 10.71
CA LYS A 177 15.65 -1.40 10.99
C LYS A 177 15.41 -2.65 11.82
N ASP A 178 14.45 -2.61 12.75
CA ASP A 178 14.04 -3.75 13.58
C ASP A 178 13.19 -4.78 12.82
N LYS A 179 12.82 -4.50 11.57
CA LYS A 179 12.00 -5.36 10.71
C LYS A 179 12.64 -5.55 9.33
N PRO A 180 13.78 -6.26 9.24
CA PRO A 180 14.54 -6.39 8.00
C PRO A 180 13.81 -7.15 6.88
N ILE A 181 12.97 -8.15 7.17
CA ILE A 181 12.25 -8.93 6.15
C ILE A 181 11.18 -8.06 5.47
N ILE A 182 10.40 -7.32 6.26
CA ILE A 182 9.34 -6.43 5.80
C ILE A 182 9.94 -5.18 5.14
N SER A 183 11.05 -4.65 5.66
CA SER A 183 11.79 -3.57 5.00
C SER A 183 12.36 -4.00 3.64
N ARG A 184 12.85 -5.24 3.53
CA ARG A 184 13.25 -5.85 2.25
C ARG A 184 12.06 -5.94 1.30
N PHE A 185 10.88 -6.35 1.77
CA PHE A 185 9.66 -6.37 0.95
C PHE A 185 9.35 -4.96 0.38
N ILE A 186 9.34 -3.93 1.21
CA ILE A 186 9.06 -2.54 0.76
C ILE A 186 10.12 -2.10 -0.27
N ARG A 187 11.40 -2.42 -0.04
CA ARG A 187 12.50 -2.04 -0.92
C ARG A 187 12.48 -2.78 -2.26
N GLU A 188 12.18 -4.08 -2.30
CA GLU A 188 12.21 -4.85 -3.54
C GLU A 188 10.88 -4.78 -4.31
N PHE A 189 9.75 -4.90 -3.61
CA PHE A 189 8.42 -4.84 -4.23
C PHE A 189 7.93 -3.41 -4.46
N ARG A 190 8.56 -2.40 -3.83
CA ARG A 190 8.19 -0.98 -3.95
C ARG A 190 6.74 -0.71 -3.55
N ILE A 191 6.28 -1.41 -2.52
CA ILE A 191 4.92 -1.32 -1.99
C ILE A 191 4.94 -0.88 -0.53
N GLY A 192 4.14 0.14 -0.21
CA GLY A 192 3.97 0.65 1.15
C GLY A 192 3.45 2.08 1.15
N MET A 193 4.01 2.93 2.02
CA MET A 193 3.70 4.36 2.02
C MET A 193 4.13 5.02 0.70
N PRO A 194 3.23 5.71 -0.03
CA PRO A 194 3.55 6.34 -1.29
C PRO A 194 4.70 7.35 -1.17
N LEU A 195 5.72 7.14 -2.01
CA LEU A 195 6.87 8.01 -2.20
C LEU A 195 6.96 8.34 -3.69
N ILE A 196 6.90 9.63 -4.03
CA ILE A 196 6.93 10.11 -5.42
C ILE A 196 7.91 11.28 -5.55
N MET A 197 8.42 11.48 -6.76
CA MET A 197 9.16 12.67 -7.18
C MET A 197 8.46 13.27 -8.40
N LEU A 198 8.42 14.61 -8.46
CA LEU A 198 7.74 15.34 -9.54
C LEU A 198 8.78 15.95 -10.45
N HIS A 199 8.64 15.72 -11.75
CA HIS A 199 9.38 16.45 -12.78
C HIS A 199 8.49 17.57 -13.28
N THR A 200 8.92 18.83 -13.11
CA THR A 200 8.06 20.00 -13.32
C THR A 200 8.70 21.02 -14.23
N ASP A 201 7.88 21.66 -15.08
CA ASP A 201 8.25 22.88 -15.78
C ASP A 201 7.77 24.08 -14.96
N ARG A 202 8.63 25.10 -14.81
CA ARG A 202 8.27 26.31 -14.07
C ARG A 202 7.98 27.46 -15.04
N SER A 203 6.85 28.14 -14.85
CA SER A 203 6.45 29.32 -15.61
C SER A 203 5.94 30.39 -14.64
N ARG A 204 6.65 31.53 -14.54
CA ARG A 204 6.29 32.62 -13.62
C ARG A 204 6.08 32.11 -12.18
N ASP A 205 4.83 32.16 -11.69
CA ASP A 205 4.40 31.74 -10.35
C ASP A 205 3.80 30.33 -10.32
N THR A 206 3.72 29.64 -11.45
CA THR A 206 3.16 28.30 -11.55
C THR A 206 4.23 27.26 -11.87
N ILE A 207 3.95 26.04 -11.44
CA ILE A 207 4.69 24.83 -11.83
C ILE A 207 3.70 23.87 -12.46
N LYS A 208 4.10 23.26 -13.56
CA LYS A 208 3.33 22.26 -14.28
C LYS A 208 4.00 20.90 -14.13
N ILE A 209 3.26 19.90 -13.67
CA ILE A 209 3.76 18.53 -13.51
C ILE A 209 3.86 17.90 -14.89
N LYS A 210 5.07 17.54 -15.33
CA LYS A 210 5.31 16.88 -16.62
C LYS A 210 5.26 15.38 -16.48
N ASN A 211 6.01 14.85 -15.51
CA ASN A 211 6.08 13.43 -15.21
C ASN A 211 6.09 13.22 -13.70
N VAL A 212 5.69 12.02 -13.27
CA VAL A 212 5.73 11.60 -11.86
C VAL A 212 6.57 10.34 -11.76
N GLU A 213 7.70 10.41 -11.07
CA GLU A 213 8.51 9.24 -10.75
C GLU A 213 8.00 8.64 -9.43
N ILE A 214 7.47 7.42 -9.50
CA ILE A 214 7.05 6.67 -8.33
C ILE A 214 8.27 5.92 -7.79
N LYS A 215 8.57 6.09 -6.50
CA LYS A 215 9.57 5.33 -5.76
C LYS A 215 8.94 4.17 -5.00
N VAL A 216 7.77 4.40 -4.41
CA VAL A 216 6.95 3.40 -3.71
C VAL A 216 5.49 3.67 -4.01
N SER A 217 4.74 2.63 -4.38
CA SER A 217 3.30 2.67 -4.61
C SER A 217 2.54 2.25 -3.35
N ALA A 218 1.35 2.82 -3.15
CA ALA A 218 0.34 2.23 -2.27
C ALA A 218 0.05 0.78 -2.70
N PRO A 219 -0.23 -0.15 -1.75
CA PRO A 219 -0.54 -1.54 -2.08
C PRO A 219 -1.65 -1.71 -3.12
N CYS A 220 -2.73 -0.94 -3.00
CA CYS A 220 -3.87 -1.00 -3.92
C CYS A 220 -3.58 -0.45 -5.33
N GLY A 221 -2.47 0.27 -5.53
CA GLY A 221 -2.10 0.89 -6.80
C GLY A 221 -2.65 2.31 -7.02
N ALA A 222 -3.30 2.93 -6.02
CA ALA A 222 -3.85 4.29 -6.17
C ALA A 222 -2.80 5.34 -6.56
N THR A 223 -1.55 5.16 -6.13
CA THR A 223 -0.43 6.03 -6.48
C THR A 223 -0.26 6.15 -7.99
N TRP A 224 -0.41 5.06 -8.75
CA TRP A 224 -0.31 5.06 -10.21
C TRP A 224 -1.42 5.85 -10.89
N TYR A 225 -2.66 5.64 -10.44
CA TYR A 225 -3.81 6.34 -11.00
C TYR A 225 -3.72 7.84 -10.75
N VAL A 226 -3.43 8.25 -9.51
CA VAL A 226 -3.27 9.67 -9.18
C VAL A 226 -2.09 10.26 -9.96
N ALA A 227 -0.94 9.58 -10.03
CA ALA A 227 0.22 10.03 -10.81
C ALA A 227 -0.11 10.29 -12.28
N ARG A 228 -0.87 9.37 -12.90
CA ARG A 228 -1.34 9.54 -14.28
C ARG A 228 -2.20 10.79 -14.45
N MET A 229 -3.17 10.98 -13.56
CA MET A 229 -4.14 12.07 -13.65
C MET A 229 -3.54 13.43 -13.27
N MET A 230 -2.41 13.43 -12.55
CA MET A 230 -1.67 14.64 -12.20
C MET A 230 -0.68 15.10 -13.27
N ILE A 231 -0.47 14.33 -14.35
CA ILE A 231 0.28 14.81 -15.52
C ILE A 231 -0.43 16.03 -16.11
N ASP A 232 0.36 17.03 -16.46
CA ASP A 232 -0.06 18.35 -16.94
C ASP A 232 -0.84 19.21 -15.93
N TYR A 233 -1.01 18.77 -14.68
CA TYR A 233 -1.62 19.58 -13.63
C TYR A 233 -0.73 20.79 -13.31
N GLU A 234 -1.33 21.97 -13.28
CA GLU A 234 -0.66 23.23 -12.98
C GLU A 234 -1.03 23.73 -11.58
N ILE A 235 -0.02 24.08 -10.78
CA ILE A 235 -0.20 24.58 -9.42
C ILE A 235 0.60 25.86 -9.22
N ASN A 236 0.02 26.83 -8.51
CA ASN A 236 0.74 27.96 -7.95
C ASN A 236 1.10 27.64 -6.48
N PRO A 237 2.35 27.23 -6.18
CA PRO A 237 2.76 26.85 -4.83
C PRO A 237 2.84 28.04 -3.85
N ARG A 238 2.62 29.28 -4.32
CA ARG A 238 2.53 30.48 -3.48
C ARG A 238 1.09 30.85 -3.13
N SER A 239 0.10 30.19 -3.73
CA SER A 239 -1.31 30.45 -3.50
C SER A 239 -1.93 29.35 -2.64
N GLU A 240 -2.35 29.68 -1.41
CA GLU A 240 -3.05 28.74 -0.53
C GLU A 240 -4.31 28.15 -1.20
N LYS A 241 -5.02 28.96 -1.99
CA LYS A 241 -6.17 28.51 -2.77
C LYS A 241 -5.77 27.42 -3.79
N SER A 242 -4.71 27.65 -4.57
CA SER A 242 -4.24 26.69 -5.58
C SER A 242 -3.75 25.39 -4.94
N ILE A 243 -3.06 25.47 -3.79
CA ILE A 243 -2.64 24.28 -3.04
C ILE A 243 -3.87 23.50 -2.53
N LYS A 244 -4.87 24.18 -1.96
CA LYS A 244 -6.10 23.54 -1.49
C LYS A 244 -6.87 22.86 -2.62
N GLU A 245 -6.92 23.47 -3.80
CA GLU A 245 -7.53 22.89 -5.00
C GLU A 245 -6.79 21.62 -5.45
N MET A 246 -5.45 21.63 -5.47
CA MET A 246 -4.65 20.44 -5.76
C MET A 246 -4.91 19.34 -4.74
N CYS A 247 -4.90 19.64 -3.45
CA CYS A 247 -5.16 18.64 -2.41
C CYS A 247 -6.55 18.02 -2.55
N LYS A 248 -7.58 18.83 -2.85
CA LYS A 248 -8.93 18.33 -3.13
C LYS A 248 -8.96 17.43 -4.38
N HIS A 249 -8.26 17.82 -5.43
CA HIS A 249 -8.18 17.06 -6.67
C HIS A 249 -7.51 15.70 -6.45
N VAL A 250 -6.34 15.67 -5.79
CA VAL A 250 -5.64 14.43 -5.41
C VAL A 250 -6.51 13.56 -4.51
N ALA A 251 -7.22 14.15 -3.54
CA ALA A 251 -8.12 13.41 -2.66
C ALA A 251 -9.26 12.74 -3.44
N ALA A 252 -9.92 13.47 -4.35
CA ALA A 252 -11.00 12.94 -5.18
C ALA A 252 -10.53 11.79 -6.08
N LEU A 253 -9.37 11.94 -6.73
CA LEU A 253 -8.75 10.90 -7.55
C LEU A 253 -8.41 9.65 -6.72
N HIS A 254 -7.89 9.83 -5.51
CA HIS A 254 -7.57 8.72 -4.64
C HIS A 254 -8.85 7.96 -4.21
N GLN A 255 -9.89 8.69 -3.78
CA GLN A 255 -11.17 8.11 -3.37
C GLN A 255 -11.88 7.39 -4.51
N SER A 256 -11.71 7.83 -5.76
CA SER A 256 -12.31 7.13 -6.92
C SER A 256 -11.63 5.81 -7.28
N TYR A 257 -10.42 5.54 -6.75
CA TYR A 257 -9.64 4.36 -7.09
C TYR A 257 -9.48 3.36 -5.94
N CYS A 258 -9.26 3.87 -4.73
CA CYS A 258 -9.05 3.04 -3.55
C CYS A 258 -10.36 2.39 -3.09
N ILE A 259 -10.32 1.08 -2.82
CA ILE A 259 -11.47 0.30 -2.34
C ILE A 259 -11.31 -0.11 -0.86
N ALA A 260 -10.54 0.65 -0.09
CA ALA A 260 -10.49 0.48 1.36
C ALA A 260 -11.85 0.84 1.98
N SER A 261 -12.13 0.30 3.16
CA SER A 261 -13.45 0.44 3.78
C SER A 261 -13.81 1.90 4.08
N THR A 262 -15.07 2.23 3.80
CA THR A 262 -15.76 3.46 4.20
C THR A 262 -16.45 3.33 5.56
N ALA A 263 -16.43 2.14 6.18
CA ALA A 263 -16.94 1.97 7.54
C ALA A 263 -16.05 2.73 8.54
N HIS A 264 -16.67 3.24 9.60
CA HIS A 264 -15.94 3.90 10.67
C HIS A 264 -15.01 2.90 11.36
N ASP A 265 -13.76 3.30 11.56
CA ASP A 265 -12.74 2.52 12.25
C ASP A 265 -12.39 3.19 13.58
N TYR A 266 -12.72 2.52 14.69
CA TYR A 266 -12.51 3.06 16.04
C TYR A 266 -11.03 3.11 16.46
N GLU A 267 -10.15 2.33 15.84
CA GLU A 267 -8.71 2.41 16.08
C GLU A 267 -8.15 3.71 15.48
N LEU A 268 -8.63 4.07 14.29
CA LEU A 268 -8.24 5.29 13.58
C LEU A 268 -9.03 6.54 14.02
N GLY A 269 -10.25 6.38 14.53
CA GLY A 269 -11.19 7.48 14.79
C GLY A 269 -11.65 8.18 13.50
N ASP A 270 -11.65 7.46 12.37
CA ASP A 270 -12.14 7.88 11.04
C ASP A 270 -12.29 6.61 10.17
N THR A 271 -12.61 6.74 8.89
CA THR A 271 -12.63 5.59 7.96
C THR A 271 -11.23 5.25 7.45
N VAL A 272 -11.00 3.98 7.09
CA VAL A 272 -9.72 3.52 6.55
C VAL A 272 -9.40 4.22 5.22
N ILE A 273 -10.42 4.45 4.37
CA ILE A 273 -10.25 5.17 3.10
C ILE A 273 -9.90 6.65 3.30
N HIS A 274 -10.43 7.34 4.32
CA HIS A 274 -10.05 8.73 4.63
C HIS A 274 -8.58 8.81 5.03
N TRP A 275 -8.11 7.92 5.91
CA TRP A 275 -6.69 7.83 6.25
C TRP A 275 -5.81 7.59 5.02
N ALA A 276 -6.20 6.65 4.16
CA ALA A 276 -5.46 6.38 2.92
C ALA A 276 -5.43 7.60 1.99
N THR A 277 -6.52 8.37 1.93
CA THR A 277 -6.64 9.59 1.12
C THR A 277 -5.71 10.69 1.61
N TYR A 278 -5.65 10.92 2.93
CA TYR A 278 -4.68 11.83 3.53
C TYR A 278 -3.24 11.44 3.16
N ILE A 279 -2.87 10.16 3.30
CA ILE A 279 -1.54 9.66 2.94
C ILE A 279 -1.22 9.89 1.45
N GLY A 280 -2.22 9.72 0.57
CA GLY A 280 -2.10 10.05 -0.85
C GLY A 280 -1.79 11.53 -1.10
N VAL A 281 -2.53 12.44 -0.46
CA VAL A 281 -2.29 13.89 -0.56
C VAL A 281 -0.94 14.28 0.04
N GLU A 282 -0.58 13.72 1.19
CA GLU A 282 0.70 13.93 1.86
C GLU A 282 1.89 13.61 0.92
N SER A 283 1.76 12.64 0.01
CA SER A 283 2.82 12.31 -0.95
C SER A 283 3.11 13.43 -1.94
N TYR A 284 2.08 14.17 -2.40
CA TYR A 284 2.24 15.32 -3.29
C TYR A 284 2.75 16.55 -2.54
N LEU A 285 2.24 16.80 -1.33
CA LEU A 285 2.73 17.88 -0.47
C LEU A 285 4.22 17.70 -0.14
N ARG A 286 4.64 16.46 0.15
CA ARG A 286 6.06 16.08 0.33
C ARG A 286 6.87 16.35 -0.93
N ALA A 287 6.41 15.87 -2.09
CA ALA A 287 7.15 16.02 -3.35
C ALA A 287 7.27 17.48 -3.83
N LEU A 288 6.32 18.34 -3.45
CA LEU A 288 6.36 19.78 -3.69
C LEU A 288 7.09 20.59 -2.60
N ASN A 289 7.60 19.93 -1.56
CA ASN A 289 8.22 20.57 -0.39
C ASN A 289 7.32 21.62 0.31
N LEU A 290 6.00 21.40 0.32
CA LEU A 290 5.00 22.24 0.99
C LEU A 290 4.84 21.82 2.45
N ARG A 291 5.86 22.13 3.27
CA ARG A 291 6.01 21.62 4.65
C ARG A 291 4.88 22.06 5.59
N ASN A 292 4.43 23.30 5.49
CA ASN A 292 3.39 23.84 6.37
C ASN A 292 2.05 23.14 6.13
N GLU A 293 1.70 22.95 4.85
CA GLU A 293 0.48 22.27 4.44
C GLU A 293 0.54 20.78 4.76
N LEU A 294 1.71 20.16 4.56
CA LEU A 294 1.95 18.77 4.97
C LEU A 294 1.69 18.59 6.47
N GLU A 295 2.24 19.46 7.31
CA GLU A 295 2.05 19.38 8.77
C GLU A 295 0.58 19.54 9.16
N LYS A 296 -0.16 20.47 8.52
CA LYS A 296 -1.61 20.63 8.71
C LYS A 296 -2.37 19.35 8.34
N TYR A 297 -2.03 18.72 7.20
CA TYR A 297 -2.67 17.48 6.74
C TYR A 297 -2.38 16.29 7.67
N VAL A 298 -1.14 16.14 8.14
CA VAL A 298 -0.78 15.09 9.10
C VAL A 298 -1.51 15.29 10.42
N LYS A 299 -1.58 16.52 10.94
CA LYS A 299 -2.33 16.84 12.17
C LYS A 299 -3.81 16.52 12.03
N GLU A 300 -4.42 16.86 10.89
CA GLU A 300 -5.82 16.57 10.64
C GLU A 300 -6.09 15.06 10.49
N ARG A 301 -5.19 14.30 9.84
CA ARG A 301 -5.31 12.83 9.78
C ARG A 301 -5.24 12.19 11.16
N LEU A 302 -4.35 12.66 12.02
CA LEU A 302 -4.14 12.11 13.37
C LEU A 302 -5.19 12.56 14.40
N ARG A 303 -6.01 13.56 14.05
CA ARG A 303 -7.08 14.04 14.91
C ARG A 303 -8.16 12.96 15.02
N LYS A 304 -8.31 12.38 16.22
CA LYS A 304 -9.42 11.47 16.50
C LYS A 304 -10.76 12.19 16.33
N LYS A 305 -11.55 11.78 15.34
CA LYS A 305 -12.92 12.28 15.18
C LYS A 305 -13.80 11.39 16.03
N ILE A 306 -14.10 11.88 17.23
CA ILE A 306 -15.08 11.24 18.11
C ILE A 306 -16.45 11.59 17.52
N THR A 307 -17.01 10.67 16.73
CA THR A 307 -18.44 10.65 16.39
C THR A 307 -19.11 9.55 17.16
#